data_AF-A0A1R4I3K2-F1
#
_entry.id   AF-A0A1R4I3K2-F1
#
_cell.length_a   1.000
_cell.length_b   1.000
_cell.length_c   1.000
_cell.angle_alpha   90.00
_cell.angle_beta   90.00
_cell.angle_gamma   90.00
#
_symmetry.space_group_name_H-M   'P 1'
#
loop_
_entity.id
_entity.type
_entity.pdbx_description
1 polymer ?
#
loop_
_entity_poly.entity_id
_entity_poly.type
_entity_poly.pdbx_seq_one_letter_code
_entity_poly.pdbx_strand_id
1 'polypeptide(L)'
;MSSVDALFKALEDWVRVEGCRGCLFLRAYGETGGDVPEIAEAIAVHKARAWNKIQEIIALETNGRGDEQLAEQILILFEGATATAIYRGADAVATARHCAVRLVKQAPS
;
A
#
# COMPACT_ATOMS: atom_id res chain seq x y z
N MET A 1 12.38 4.00 2.99
CA MET A 1 11.40 3.76 4.06
C MET A 1 11.70 2.40 4.66
N SER A 2 11.76 2.29 5.98
CA SER A 2 12.29 1.10 6.68
C SER A 2 11.32 0.46 7.68
N SER A 3 10.07 0.92 7.75
CA SER A 3 9.04 0.36 8.64
C SER A 3 7.65 0.51 8.01
N VAL A 4 6.69 -0.31 8.47
CA VAL A 4 5.28 -0.18 8.12
C VAL A 4 4.74 1.18 8.55
N ASP A 5 5.12 1.68 9.73
CA ASP A 5 4.71 3.01 10.20
C ASP A 5 5.15 4.12 9.22
N ALA A 6 6.41 4.05 8.76
CA ALA A 6 6.94 4.99 7.80
C ALA A 6 6.19 4.86 6.47
N LEU A 7 5.97 3.64 5.97
CA LEU A 7 5.25 3.36 4.70
C LEU A 7 3.92 4.11 4.65
N PHE A 8 3.10 3.96 5.70
CA PHE A 8 1.80 4.62 5.75
C PHE A 8 1.88 6.13 5.95
N LYS A 9 2.91 6.66 6.63
CA LYS A 9 3.15 8.11 6.70
C LYS A 9 3.38 8.71 5.31
N ALA A 10 4.23 8.11 4.47
CA ALA A 10 4.40 8.65 3.12
C ALA A 10 3.17 8.42 2.24
N LEU A 11 2.39 7.36 2.48
CA LEU A 11 1.10 7.23 1.81
C LEU A 11 0.17 8.39 2.19
N GLU A 12 0.14 8.77 3.48
CA GLU A 12 -0.66 9.89 3.97
C GLU A 12 -0.22 11.22 3.33
N ASP A 13 1.08 11.48 3.30
CA ASP A 13 1.65 12.67 2.64
C ASP A 13 1.30 12.68 1.15
N TRP A 14 1.47 11.53 0.47
CA TRP A 14 1.17 11.39 -0.94
C TRP A 14 -0.31 11.63 -1.25
N VAL A 15 -1.25 11.02 -0.50
CA VAL A 15 -2.69 11.24 -0.75
C VAL A 15 -3.10 12.68 -0.49
N ARG A 16 -2.43 13.40 0.43
CA ARG A 16 -2.70 14.83 0.67
C ARG A 16 -2.23 15.67 -0.51
N VAL A 17 -1.03 15.42 -1.04
CA VAL A 17 -0.49 16.11 -2.21
C VAL A 17 -1.31 15.81 -3.47
N GLU A 18 -1.67 14.54 -3.68
CA GLU A 18 -2.46 14.11 -4.84
C GLU A 18 -3.96 14.38 -4.73
N GLY A 19 -4.43 14.97 -3.62
CA GLY A 19 -5.84 15.31 -3.43
C GLY A 19 -6.76 14.08 -3.30
N CYS A 20 -6.25 12.97 -2.76
CA CYS A 20 -7.00 11.75 -2.45
C CYS A 20 -7.70 11.11 -3.67
N ARG A 21 -7.17 11.28 -4.88
CA ARG A 21 -7.80 10.78 -6.12
C ARG A 21 -7.64 9.27 -6.36
N GLY A 22 -7.16 8.52 -5.37
CA GLY A 22 -6.80 7.11 -5.49
C GLY A 22 -5.58 6.86 -6.38
N CYS A 23 -5.25 5.59 -6.60
CA CYS A 23 -4.11 5.18 -7.41
C CYS A 23 -4.30 5.60 -8.88
N LEU A 24 -3.34 6.36 -9.42
CA LEU A 24 -3.35 6.78 -10.84
C LEU A 24 -3.41 5.58 -11.79
N PHE A 25 -2.62 4.53 -11.52
CA PHE A 25 -2.57 3.33 -12.36
C PHE A 25 -3.90 2.58 -12.40
N LEU A 26 -4.59 2.43 -11.25
CA LEU A 26 -5.89 1.76 -11.22
C LEU A 26 -6.98 2.55 -11.95
N ARG A 27 -6.92 3.88 -11.92
CA ARG A 27 -7.84 4.72 -12.71
C ARG A 27 -7.60 4.55 -14.21
N ALA A 28 -6.35 4.67 -14.66
CA ALA A 28 -5.99 4.47 -16.05
C ALA A 28 -6.35 3.05 -16.56
N TYR A 29 -6.13 2.03 -15.73
CA TYR A 29 -6.52 0.66 -16.03
C TYR A 29 -8.04 0.52 -16.15
N GLY A 30 -8.80 1.10 -15.21
CA GLY A 30 -10.27 1.09 -15.26
C GLY A 30 -10.87 1.84 -16.46
N GLU A 31 -10.27 2.96 -16.86
CA GLU A 31 -10.71 3.75 -18.04
C GLU A 31 -10.51 3.01 -19.35
N THR A 32 -9.49 2.14 -19.43
CA THR A 32 -9.15 1.37 -20.64
C THR A 32 -9.70 -0.05 -20.64
N GLY A 33 -10.37 -0.47 -19.56
CA GLY A 33 -10.86 -1.84 -19.41
C GLY A 33 -9.75 -2.91 -19.37
N GLY A 34 -8.48 -2.51 -19.29
CA GLY A 34 -7.32 -3.40 -19.43
C GLY A 34 -6.96 -3.75 -20.87
N ASP A 35 -7.59 -3.14 -21.88
CA ASP A 35 -7.37 -3.45 -23.30
C ASP A 35 -6.14 -2.76 -23.90
N VAL A 36 -5.48 -1.88 -23.14
CA VAL A 36 -4.24 -1.21 -23.53
C VAL A 36 -3.05 -1.91 -22.86
N PRO A 37 -2.28 -2.74 -23.60
CA PRO A 37 -1.22 -3.57 -23.02
C PRO A 37 -0.18 -2.80 -22.23
N GLU A 38 0.18 -1.59 -22.68
CA GLU A 38 1.17 -0.74 -22.03
C GLU A 38 0.69 -0.27 -20.65
N ILE A 39 -0.61 -0.03 -20.48
CA ILE A 39 -1.21 0.33 -19.19
C ILE A 39 -1.27 -0.90 -18.29
N ALA A 40 -1.65 -2.06 -18.84
CA ALA A 40 -1.66 -3.33 -18.11
C ALA A 40 -0.25 -3.73 -17.61
N GLU A 41 0.79 -3.51 -18.41
CA GLU A 41 2.17 -3.73 -18.01
C GLU A 41 2.61 -2.73 -16.93
N ALA A 42 2.31 -1.44 -17.12
CA ALA A 42 2.68 -0.40 -16.16
C ALA A 42 2.06 -0.65 -14.78
N ILE A 43 0.79 -1.06 -14.71
CA ILE A 43 0.16 -1.41 -13.43
C ILE A 43 0.80 -2.66 -12.82
N ALA A 44 1.06 -3.71 -13.60
CA ALA A 44 1.69 -4.92 -13.10
C ALA A 44 3.08 -4.63 -12.48
N VAL A 45 3.91 -3.85 -13.18
CA VAL A 45 5.22 -3.42 -12.67
C VAL A 45 5.08 -2.57 -11.41
N HIS A 46 4.14 -1.63 -11.39
CA HIS A 46 3.91 -0.78 -10.23
C HIS A 46 3.47 -1.57 -8.99
N LYS A 47 2.51 -2.49 -9.15
CA LYS A 47 2.02 -3.35 -8.06
C LYS A 47 3.09 -4.33 -7.58
N ALA A 48 3.88 -4.92 -8.49
CA ALA A 48 5.01 -5.76 -8.11
C ALA A 48 6.05 -5.01 -7.28
N ARG A 49 6.36 -3.75 -7.64
CA ARG A 49 7.26 -2.90 -6.84
C ARG A 49 6.71 -2.59 -5.46
N ALA A 50 5.41 -2.30 -5.34
CA ALA A 50 4.76 -2.07 -4.06
C ALA A 50 4.82 -3.34 -3.18
N TRP A 51 4.52 -4.50 -3.77
CA TRP A 51 4.61 -5.79 -3.09
C TRP A 51 6.02 -6.08 -2.57
N ASN A 52 7.03 -6.03 -3.45
CA ASN A 52 8.42 -6.25 -3.07
C ASN A 52 8.86 -5.31 -1.94
N LYS A 53 8.44 -4.05 -2.00
CA LYS A 53 8.76 -3.07 -0.96
C LYS A 53 8.14 -3.41 0.39
N ILE A 54 6.90 -3.89 0.39
CA ILE A 54 6.22 -4.34 1.62
C ILE A 54 6.93 -5.57 2.18
N GLN A 55 7.26 -6.55 1.35
CA GLN A 55 8.02 -7.73 1.79
C GLN A 55 9.38 -7.37 2.40
N GLU A 56 10.13 -6.45 1.78
CA GLU A 56 11.38 -5.93 2.34
C GLU A 56 11.18 -5.30 3.72
N ILE A 57 10.14 -4.47 3.87
CA ILE A 57 9.83 -3.81 5.15
C ILE A 57 9.47 -4.85 6.21
N ILE A 58 8.64 -5.83 5.88
CA ILE A 58 8.26 -6.89 6.81
C ILE A 58 9.46 -7.74 7.21
N ALA A 59 10.33 -8.10 6.27
CA ALA A 59 11.58 -8.80 6.59
C ALA A 59 12.42 -7.99 7.59
N LEU A 60 12.56 -6.67 7.40
CA LEU A 60 13.29 -5.80 8.34
C LEU A 60 12.64 -5.78 9.74
N GLU A 61 11.30 -5.68 9.81
CA GLU A 61 10.57 -5.61 11.09
C GLU A 61 10.42 -6.96 11.80
N THR A 62 10.78 -8.07 11.12
CA THR A 62 10.74 -9.45 11.66
C THR A 62 12.14 -10.07 11.79
N ASN A 63 13.18 -9.24 11.91
CA ASN A 63 14.58 -9.68 12.06
C ASN A 63 15.07 -10.59 10.92
N GLY A 64 14.61 -10.32 9.70
CA GLY A 64 15.00 -11.03 8.47
C GLY A 64 14.24 -12.31 8.18
N ARG A 65 13.33 -12.75 9.07
CA ARG A 65 12.53 -13.97 8.84
C ARG A 65 11.49 -13.78 7.75
N GLY A 66 10.92 -12.58 7.67
CA GLY A 66 9.75 -12.31 6.84
C GLY A 66 8.48 -12.93 7.41
N ASP A 67 7.34 -12.48 6.90
CA ASP A 67 6.02 -13.04 7.20
C ASP A 67 5.12 -12.69 6.01
N GLU A 68 4.87 -13.66 5.13
CA GLU A 68 4.10 -13.47 3.91
C GLU A 68 2.64 -13.10 4.21
N GLN A 69 2.07 -13.68 5.27
CA GLN A 69 0.70 -13.39 5.67
C GLN A 69 0.58 -11.95 6.19
N LEU A 70 1.54 -11.51 7.01
CA LEU A 70 1.59 -10.12 7.45
C LEU A 70 1.80 -9.17 6.27
N ALA A 71 2.71 -9.50 5.34
CA ALA A 71 2.94 -8.69 4.14
C ALA A 71 1.66 -8.53 3.31
N GLU A 72 0.89 -9.60 3.10
CA GLU A 72 -0.39 -9.57 2.40
C GLU A 72 -1.42 -8.67 3.12
N GLN A 73 -1.51 -8.79 4.46
CA GLN A 73 -2.38 -7.92 5.25
C GLN A 73 -1.99 -6.44 5.11
N ILE A 74 -0.70 -6.13 5.12
CA ILE A 74 -0.20 -4.77 4.92
C ILE A 74 -0.51 -4.26 3.52
N LEU A 75 -0.34 -5.08 2.47
CA LEU A 75 -0.71 -4.72 1.10
C LEU A 75 -2.20 -4.37 0.99
N ILE A 76 -3.07 -5.23 1.54
CA ILE A 76 -4.52 -5.01 1.50
C ILE A 76 -4.89 -3.71 2.24
N LEU A 77 -4.31 -3.45 3.41
CA LEU A 77 -4.55 -2.20 4.14
C LEU A 77 -4.05 -0.98 3.36
N PHE A 78 -2.89 -1.07 2.70
CA PHE A 78 -2.31 0.01 1.91
C PHE A 78 -3.16 0.35 0.68
N GLU A 79 -3.56 -0.65 -0.09
CA GLU A 79 -4.42 -0.50 -1.26
C GLU A 79 -5.83 -0.03 -0.87
N GLY A 80 -6.41 -0.64 0.16
CA GLY A 80 -7.72 -0.31 0.68
C GLY A 80 -7.80 1.11 1.25
N ALA A 81 -6.76 1.57 1.93
CA ALA A 81 -6.64 2.95 2.40
C ALA A 81 -6.60 3.95 1.24
N THR A 82 -5.82 3.63 0.19
CA THR A 82 -5.70 4.46 -1.01
C THR A 82 -7.04 4.62 -1.72
N ALA A 83 -7.81 3.53 -1.85
CA ALA A 83 -9.15 3.58 -2.44
C ALA A 83 -10.17 4.30 -1.54
N THR A 84 -10.13 4.05 -0.23
CA THR A 84 -11.06 4.64 0.73
C THR A 84 -10.86 6.15 0.90
N ALA A 85 -9.63 6.62 0.74
CA ALA A 85 -9.30 8.05 0.80
C ALA A 85 -10.09 8.89 -0.22
N ILE A 86 -10.54 8.30 -1.33
CA ILE A 86 -11.35 8.99 -2.36
C ILE A 86 -12.59 9.66 -1.78
N TYR A 87 -13.25 9.02 -0.80
CA TYR A 87 -14.50 9.54 -0.23
C TYR A 87 -14.42 9.79 1.28
N ARG A 88 -13.34 9.36 1.95
CA ARG A 88 -13.10 9.61 3.38
C ARG A 88 -11.93 10.57 3.66
N GLY A 89 -11.19 10.97 2.63
CA GLY A 89 -9.99 11.80 2.77
C GLY A 89 -8.81 11.05 3.40
N ALA A 90 -7.75 11.79 3.70
CA ALA A 90 -6.49 11.25 4.21
C ALA A 90 -6.62 10.51 5.56
N ASP A 91 -7.67 10.76 6.33
CA ASP A 91 -7.93 10.09 7.62
C ASP A 91 -8.14 8.57 7.47
N ALA A 92 -8.55 8.11 6.28
CA ALA A 92 -8.61 6.68 5.95
C ALA A 92 -7.21 6.03 6.03
N VAL A 93 -6.18 6.75 5.57
CA VAL A 93 -4.78 6.29 5.62
C VAL A 93 -4.28 6.25 7.06
N ALA A 94 -4.59 7.28 7.86
CA ALA A 94 -4.24 7.29 9.28
C ALA A 94 -4.87 6.11 10.04
N THR A 95 -6.13 5.77 9.73
CA THR A 95 -6.82 4.61 10.32
C THR A 95 -6.14 3.30 9.92
N ALA A 96 -5.83 3.12 8.63
CA ALA A 96 -5.15 1.92 8.15
C ALA A 96 -3.75 1.77 8.75
N ARG A 97 -3.01 2.88 8.93
CA ARG A 97 -1.72 2.91 9.62
C ARG A 97 -1.82 2.36 11.05
N HIS A 98 -2.83 2.77 11.81
CA HIS A 98 -3.03 2.27 13.16
C HIS A 98 -3.29 0.76 13.19
N CYS A 99 -4.10 0.24 12.25
CA CYS A 99 -4.31 -1.20 12.10
C CYS A 99 -3.01 -1.93 11.74
N ALA A 100 -2.27 -1.42 10.75
CA ALA A 100 -1.02 -1.99 10.27
C ALA A 100 0.04 -2.09 11.38
N VAL A 101 0.23 -1.01 12.14
CA VAL A 101 1.16 -1.00 13.29
C VAL A 101 0.75 -1.99 14.38
N ARG A 102 -0.55 -2.21 14.60
CA ARG A 102 -1.03 -3.23 15.54
C ARG A 102 -0.73 -4.64 15.06
N LEU A 103 -0.88 -4.93 13.77
CA LEU A 103 -0.56 -6.23 13.19
C LEU A 103 0.92 -6.55 13.33
N VAL A 104 1.81 -5.62 12.99
CA VAL A 104 3.26 -5.79 13.15
C VAL A 104 3.64 -6.08 14.61
N LYS A 105 3.00 -5.39 15.58
CA LYS A 105 3.24 -5.64 17.02
C LYS A 105 2.76 -7.01 17.51
N GLN A 106 1.78 -7.61 16.83
CA GLN A 106 1.23 -8.92 17.17
C GLN A 106 1.94 -10.06 16.44
N ALA A 107 2.70 -9.74 15.39
CA ALA A 107 3.46 -10.72 14.64
C ALA A 107 4.50 -11.40 15.54
N PRO A 108 4.65 -12.74 15.45
CA PRO A 108 5.66 -13.45 16.22
C PRO A 108 7.06 -12.97 15.81
N SER A 109 7.85 -12.48 16.77
CA SER A 109 9.24 -11.99 16.59
C SER A 109 10.30 -13.07 16.45
#